data_AF-A0A928AEV8-F1
#
_entry.id   AF-A0A928AEV8-F1
#
_cell.length_a   1.000
_cell.length_b   1.000
_cell.length_c   1.000
_cell.angle_alpha   90.00
_cell.angle_beta   90.00
_cell.angle_gamma   90.00
#
_symmetry.space_group_name_H-M   'P 1'
#
loop_
_entity.id
_entity.type
_entity.pdbx_description
1 polymer ?
#
loop_
_entity_poly.entity_id
_entity_poly.type
_entity_poly.pdbx_seq_one_letter_code
_entity_poly.pdbx_strand_id
1 'polypeptide(L)'
;SRGNVWTVAKNTVEKGLQYAYAHRRLKKRTFRSLWITRINAAVRAYGMTYSEFIGKVNAKGIALNRKVMADLAMNEPKAFEAIVKAVK
;
A
#
# COMPACT_ATOMS: atom_id res chain seq x y z
N SER A 1 -10.63 -32.43 -13.36
CA SER A 1 -11.29 -33.23 -12.32
C SER A 1 -11.98 -32.40 -11.22
N ARG A 2 -11.47 -31.23 -10.82
CA ARG A 2 -12.03 -30.43 -9.70
C ARG A 2 -13.36 -29.72 -9.97
N GLY A 3 -13.77 -29.57 -11.24
CA GLY A 3 -15.02 -28.91 -11.63
C GLY A 3 -16.19 -29.85 -11.99
N ASN A 4 -15.90 -31.12 -12.28
CA ASN A 4 -16.89 -32.04 -12.86
C ASN A 4 -17.47 -33.01 -11.82
N VAL A 5 -16.72 -33.32 -10.76
CA VAL A 5 -17.13 -34.24 -9.70
C VAL A 5 -17.61 -33.45 -8.49
N TRP A 6 -18.89 -33.59 -8.13
CA TRP A 6 -19.53 -32.78 -7.09
C TRP A 6 -18.80 -32.82 -5.73
N THR A 7 -18.38 -34.01 -5.29
CA THR A 7 -17.66 -34.18 -4.00
C THR A 7 -16.32 -33.43 -3.97
N VAL A 8 -15.62 -33.39 -5.11
CA VAL A 8 -14.35 -32.66 -5.26
C VAL A 8 -14.59 -31.15 -5.42
N ALA A 9 -15.65 -30.78 -6.12
CA ALA A 9 -16.04 -29.39 -6.33
C ALA A 9 -16.42 -28.70 -5.02
N LYS A 10 -17.23 -29.35 -4.16
CA LYS A 10 -17.63 -28.82 -2.84
C LYS A 10 -16.42 -28.45 -1.98
N ASN A 11 -15.43 -29.35 -1.87
CA ASN A 11 -14.20 -29.10 -1.11
C ASN A 11 -13.40 -27.90 -1.65
N THR A 12 -13.44 -27.68 -2.96
CA THR A 12 -12.73 -26.56 -3.60
C THR A 12 -13.45 -25.24 -3.32
N VAL A 13 -14.78 -25.22 -3.33
CA VAL A 13 -15.58 -24.05 -2.97
C VAL A 13 -15.36 -23.66 -1.51
N GLU A 14 -15.44 -24.62 -0.58
CA GLU A 14 -15.25 -24.36 0.86
C GLU A 14 -13.85 -23.78 1.16
N LYS A 15 -12.79 -24.36 0.60
CA LYS A 15 -11.43 -23.79 0.70
C LYS A 15 -11.33 -22.42 0.03
N GLY A 16 -11.99 -22.23 -1.11
CA GLY A 16 -12.06 -20.94 -1.80
C GLY A 16 -12.66 -19.84 -0.93
N LEU A 17 -13.72 -20.15 -0.18
CA LEU A 17 -14.35 -19.21 0.76
C LEU A 17 -13.43 -18.86 1.94
N GLN A 18 -12.73 -19.84 2.50
CA GLN A 18 -11.72 -19.61 3.55
C GLN A 18 -10.60 -18.69 3.06
N TYR A 19 -10.06 -18.97 1.87
CA TYR A 19 -9.05 -18.11 1.25
C TYR A 19 -9.60 -16.71 0.96
N ALA A 20 -10.81 -16.58 0.42
CA ALA A 20 -11.42 -15.28 0.17
C ALA A 20 -11.51 -14.43 1.46
N TYR A 21 -11.91 -15.05 2.59
CA TYR A 21 -11.94 -14.38 3.88
C TYR A 21 -10.54 -13.91 4.33
N ALA A 22 -9.55 -14.80 4.31
CA ALA A 22 -8.17 -14.47 4.70
C ALA A 22 -7.56 -13.40 3.78
N HIS A 23 -7.75 -13.52 2.46
CA HIS A 23 -7.18 -12.61 1.48
C HIS A 23 -7.79 -11.21 1.52
N ARG A 24 -9.04 -11.02 1.98
CA ARG A 24 -9.57 -9.67 2.24
C ARG A 24 -8.74 -8.90 3.26
N ARG A 25 -8.26 -9.57 4.31
CA ARG A 25 -7.35 -8.97 5.32
C ARG A 25 -5.95 -8.77 4.73
N LEU A 26 -5.43 -9.77 4.02
CA LEU A 26 -4.11 -9.70 3.39
C LEU A 26 -4.02 -8.58 2.36
N LYS A 27 -5.05 -8.39 1.53
CA LYS A 27 -5.13 -7.33 0.51
C LYS A 27 -4.79 -5.96 1.11
N LYS A 28 -5.36 -5.63 2.28
CA LYS A 28 -5.06 -4.35 2.98
C LYS A 28 -3.58 -4.21 3.33
N ARG A 29 -2.93 -5.29 3.80
CA ARG A 29 -1.49 -5.32 4.10
C ARG A 29 -0.65 -5.19 2.83
N THR A 30 -0.99 -5.93 1.76
CA THR A 30 -0.27 -5.89 0.48
C THR A 30 -0.28 -4.48 -0.13
N PHE A 31 -1.44 -3.82 -0.17
CA PHE A 31 -1.53 -2.45 -0.67
C PHE A 31 -0.76 -1.46 0.20
N ARG A 32 -0.82 -1.61 1.53
CA ARG A 32 -0.03 -0.76 2.43
C ARG A 32 1.47 -0.92 2.18
N SER A 33 1.95 -2.16 2.03
CA SER A 33 3.37 -2.41 1.69
C SER A 33 3.74 -1.76 0.36
N LEU A 34 2.90 -1.90 -0.67
CA LEU A 34 3.13 -1.28 -1.98
C LEU A 34 3.22 0.26 -1.88
N TRP A 35 2.32 0.90 -1.14
CA TRP A 35 2.37 2.35 -0.95
C TRP A 35 3.65 2.80 -0.24
N ILE A 36 4.10 2.05 0.77
CA ILE A 36 5.37 2.32 1.46
C ILE A 36 6.54 2.23 0.50
N THR A 37 6.59 1.18 -0.33
CA THR A 37 7.66 1.00 -1.33
C THR A 37 7.69 2.16 -2.33
N ARG A 38 6.52 2.60 -2.82
CA ARG A 38 6.39 3.74 -3.74
C ARG A 38 6.87 5.05 -3.12
N ILE A 39 6.40 5.36 -1.91
CA ILE A 39 6.84 6.55 -1.18
C ILE A 39 8.34 6.50 -0.92
N ASN A 40 8.87 5.34 -0.49
CA ASN A 40 10.30 5.17 -0.26
C ASN A 40 11.11 5.47 -1.53
N ALA A 41 10.70 4.96 -2.69
CA ALA A 41 11.38 5.27 -3.95
C ALA A 41 11.36 6.78 -4.27
N ALA A 42 10.20 7.44 -4.07
CA ALA A 42 10.05 8.86 -4.36
C ALA A 42 10.90 9.76 -3.43
N VAL A 43 10.91 9.48 -2.12
CA VAL A 43 11.65 10.32 -1.17
C VAL A 43 13.17 10.14 -1.26
N ARG A 44 13.64 9.01 -1.79
CA ARG A 44 15.07 8.75 -2.00
C ARG A 44 15.69 9.70 -3.01
N ALA A 45 14.94 10.13 -4.02
CA ALA A 45 15.38 11.15 -4.97
C ALA A 45 15.66 12.51 -4.30
N TYR A 46 15.04 12.77 -3.14
CA TYR A 46 15.23 13.98 -2.35
C TYR A 46 16.21 13.81 -1.18
N GLY A 47 16.95 12.69 -1.14
CA GLY A 47 18.02 12.44 -0.18
C GLY A 47 17.56 12.02 1.22
N MET A 48 16.31 11.59 1.39
CA MET A 48 15.78 11.13 2.69
C MET A 48 15.27 9.69 2.64
N THR A 49 15.17 9.06 3.80
CA THR A 49 14.57 7.72 3.92
C THR A 49 13.07 7.80 4.22
N TYR A 50 12.33 6.73 3.91
CA TYR A 50 10.90 6.67 4.26
C TYR A 50 10.62 6.90 5.75
N SER A 51 11.41 6.30 6.65
CA SER A 51 11.20 6.42 8.09
C SER A 51 11.40 7.85 8.57
N GLU A 52 12.44 8.51 8.09
CA GLU A 52 12.71 9.93 8.39
C GLU A 52 11.58 10.82 7.86
N PHE A 53 11.17 10.62 6.61
CA PHE A 53 10.08 11.37 6.00
C PHE A 53 8.78 11.25 6.80
N ILE A 54 8.35 10.03 7.14
CA ILE A 54 7.12 9.82 7.93
C ILE A 54 7.23 10.42 9.33
N GLY A 55 8.41 10.34 9.95
CA GLY A 55 8.66 10.99 11.24
C GLY A 55 8.43 12.50 11.16
N LYS A 56 9.02 13.15 10.16
CA LYS A 56 8.88 14.59 9.93
C LYS A 56 7.45 14.99 9.52
N VAL A 57 6.78 14.21 8.67
CA VAL A 57 5.37 14.41 8.29
C VAL A 57 4.47 14.43 9.53
N ASN A 58 4.65 13.45 10.41
CA ASN A 58 3.88 13.36 11.66
C ASN A 58 4.22 14.52 12.61
N ALA A 59 5.50 14.89 12.73
CA ALA A 59 5.93 16.01 13.57
C ALA A 59 5.34 17.36 13.10
N LYS A 60 5.17 17.56 11.79
CA LYS A 60 4.51 18.75 11.23
C LYS A 60 2.98 18.65 11.19
N GLY A 61 2.38 17.59 11.74
CA GLY A 61 0.93 17.43 11.84
C GLY A 61 0.21 17.16 10.50
N ILE A 62 0.95 16.78 9.46
CA ILE A 62 0.35 16.52 8.13
C ILE A 62 -0.32 15.14 8.15
N ALA A 63 -1.63 15.13 8.39
CA ALA A 63 -2.44 13.91 8.49
C ALA A 63 -2.81 13.31 7.10
N LEU A 64 -1.83 13.08 6.23
CA LEU A 64 -2.07 12.51 4.89
C LEU A 64 -1.96 10.99 4.88
N ASN A 65 -2.92 10.33 4.22
CA ASN A 65 -2.91 8.88 4.06
C ASN A 65 -1.84 8.41 3.07
N ARG A 66 -1.20 7.27 3.37
CA ARG A 66 -0.16 6.64 2.52
C ARG A 66 -0.66 6.31 1.11
N LYS A 67 -1.96 5.98 0.95
CA LYS A 67 -2.57 5.76 -0.36
C LYS A 67 -2.43 7.01 -1.23
N VAL A 68 -2.86 8.16 -0.71
CA VAL A 68 -2.85 9.45 -1.43
C VAL A 68 -1.43 9.90 -1.66
N MET A 69 -0.57 9.78 -0.65
CA MET A 69 0.84 10.13 -0.74
C MET A 69 1.60 9.32 -1.81
N ALA A 70 1.32 8.01 -1.90
CA ALA A 70 1.88 7.16 -2.94
C ALA A 70 1.32 7.46 -4.34
N ASP A 71 0.07 7.93 -4.42
CA ASP A 71 -0.56 8.31 -5.68
C ASP A 71 0.00 9.65 -6.20
N LEU A 72 0.11 10.66 -5.33
CA LEU A 72 0.76 11.94 -5.63
C LEU A 72 2.22 11.74 -6.06
N ALA A 73 2.95 10.85 -5.39
CA ALA A 73 4.33 10.53 -5.76
C ALA A 73 4.48 9.98 -7.19
N MET A 74 3.45 9.32 -7.74
CA MET A 74 3.48 8.75 -9.09
C MET A 74 2.85 9.65 -10.14
N ASN A 75 1.69 10.23 -9.85
CA ASN A 75 0.88 10.96 -10.83
C ASN A 75 1.17 12.47 -10.82
N GLU A 76 1.56 13.03 -9.68
CA GLU A 76 1.78 14.47 -9.51
C GLU A 76 3.10 14.79 -8.79
N PRO A 77 4.26 14.61 -9.45
CA PRO A 77 5.57 14.79 -8.81
C PRO A 77 5.77 16.19 -8.21
N LYS A 78 5.22 17.24 -8.84
CA LYS A 78 5.30 18.62 -8.35
C LYS A 78 4.58 18.81 -7.01
N ALA A 79 3.40 18.22 -6.86
CA ALA A 79 2.63 18.28 -5.60
C ALA A 79 3.36 17.49 -4.49
N PHE A 80 3.91 16.33 -4.83
CA PHE A 80 4.72 15.54 -3.90
C PHE A 80 5.99 16.29 -3.46
N GLU A 81 6.67 16.97 -4.39
CA GLU A 81 7.84 17.81 -4.09
C GLU A 81 7.50 18.93 -3.11
N ALA A 82 6.36 19.60 -3.27
CA ALA A 82 5.90 20.62 -2.34
C ALA A 82 5.73 20.06 -0.91
N ILE A 83 5.19 18.85 -0.78
CA ILE A 83 5.07 18.16 0.53
C ILE A 83 6.46 17.85 1.08
N VAL A 84 7.37 17.31 0.27
CA VAL A 84 8.74 16.99 0.72
C VAL A 84 9.47 18.26 1.19
N LYS A 85 9.34 19.37 0.46
CA LYS A 85 9.90 20.68 0.86
C LYS A 85 9.25 21.22 2.12
N ALA A 86 7.94 21.11 2.26
CA ALA A 86 7.22 21.54 3.45
C ALA A 86 7.61 20.72 4.68
N VAL A 87 8.14 19.51 4.51
CA VAL A 87 8.55 18.58 5.58
C VAL A 87 10.04 18.63 5.88
N LYS A 88 10.87 19.02 4.91
CA LYS A 88 12.31 19.27 5.12
C LYS A 88 12.53 20.33 6.21
#